data_AF-A0A5B8BZ45-F1
#
_entry.id   AF-A0A5B8BZ45-F1
#
_cell.length_a   1.000
_cell.length_b   1.000
_cell.length_c   1.000
_cell.angle_alpha   90.00
_cell.angle_beta   90.00
_cell.angle_gamma   90.00
#
_symmetry.space_group_name_H-M   'P 1'
#
loop_
_entity.id
_entity.type
_entity.pdbx_description
1 polymer ?
#
loop_
_entity_poly.entity_id
_entity_poly.type
_entity_poly.pdbx_seq_one_letter_code
_entity_poly.pdbx_strand_id
1 'polypeptide(L)'
;MREDRTEPLWATGPAEILRHGVALLAEDSDANRRLAMIAIDNAVELMLETFIELPKRINGLSLSRKLKSEITSNFPSLLDGVEEHAQERISGLDLGEIEWFHGLRNRLYHKGNGLTIERRKVEVYAELAKTLFSQLFLVEIELDEKMEMDVLGKFIASWTRLERSVRKLDNEDRAQPFSNSLSFLKYSKVISQKQFDTALRLRNVRNEVLHGPEEYPKAITPQALKELSELVEQMEGLIEK
;
A
#
# COMPACT_ATOMS: atom_id res chain seq x y z
N MET A 1 -21.92 -21.94 -8.62
CA MET A 1 -21.94 -20.67 -9.38
C MET A 1 -20.50 -20.24 -9.55
N ARG A 2 -20.02 -20.01 -10.77
CA ARG A 2 -18.74 -19.32 -10.97
C ARG A 2 -19.04 -17.85 -10.73
N GLU A 3 -18.55 -17.30 -9.63
CA GLU A 3 -18.47 -15.85 -9.47
C GLU A 3 -17.72 -15.29 -10.67
N ASP A 4 -18.27 -14.24 -11.27
CA ASP A 4 -17.71 -13.56 -12.42
C ASP A 4 -16.48 -12.79 -11.93
N ARG A 5 -15.36 -13.51 -11.75
CA ARG A 5 -14.10 -12.94 -11.28
C ARG A 5 -13.61 -11.94 -12.32
N THR A 6 -13.49 -10.68 -11.91
CA THR A 6 -13.10 -9.55 -12.77
C THR A 6 -11.58 -9.51 -13.00
N GLU A 7 -10.80 -10.21 -12.17
CA GLU A 7 -9.35 -10.24 -12.30
C GLU A 7 -8.83 -11.22 -13.38
N PRO A 8 -7.68 -10.93 -14.02
CA PRO A 8 -7.03 -11.86 -14.94
C PRO A 8 -6.63 -13.17 -14.26
N LEU A 9 -6.56 -14.26 -15.04
CA LEU A 9 -6.23 -15.60 -14.55
C LEU A 9 -4.91 -15.68 -13.78
N TRP A 10 -3.91 -14.86 -14.13
CA TRP A 10 -2.63 -14.82 -13.42
C TRP A 10 -2.72 -14.12 -12.06
N ALA A 11 -3.70 -13.23 -11.86
CA ALA A 11 -3.88 -12.50 -10.61
C ALA A 11 -4.78 -13.24 -9.60
N THR A 12 -5.45 -14.33 -10.01
CA THR A 12 -6.41 -15.04 -9.14
C THR A 12 -5.78 -15.64 -7.90
N GLY A 13 -4.53 -16.14 -8.00
CA GLY A 13 -3.81 -16.72 -6.87
C GLY A 13 -3.55 -15.68 -5.76
N PRO A 14 -2.83 -14.60 -6.06
CA PRO A 14 -2.63 -13.52 -5.08
C PRO A 14 -3.94 -12.92 -4.56
N ALA A 15 -4.95 -12.75 -5.44
CA ALA A 15 -6.26 -12.23 -5.05
C ALA A 15 -6.99 -13.13 -4.05
N GLU A 16 -6.97 -14.45 -4.27
CA GLU A 16 -7.56 -15.44 -3.37
C GLU A 16 -6.93 -15.40 -1.98
N ILE A 17 -5.59 -15.36 -1.92
CA ILE A 17 -4.87 -15.30 -0.65
C ILE A 17 -5.17 -13.98 0.08
N LEU A 18 -5.18 -12.85 -0.63
CA LEU A 18 -5.49 -11.55 -0.03
C LEU A 18 -6.91 -11.53 0.54
N ARG A 19 -7.92 -11.99 -0.23
CA ARG A 19 -9.30 -12.10 0.25
C ARG A 19 -9.41 -12.99 1.49
N HIS A 20 -8.73 -14.14 1.50
CA HIS A 20 -8.71 -15.03 2.65
C HIS A 20 -8.07 -14.36 3.88
N GLY A 21 -6.94 -13.67 3.69
CA GLY A 21 -6.26 -12.94 4.75
C GLY A 21 -7.14 -11.85 5.37
N VAL A 22 -7.88 -11.12 4.56
CA VAL A 22 -8.80 -10.07 5.02
C VAL A 22 -10.05 -10.66 5.68
N ALA A 23 -10.60 -11.76 5.14
CA ALA A 23 -11.77 -12.42 5.71
C ALA A 23 -11.54 -12.92 7.14
N LEU A 24 -10.30 -13.27 7.50
CA LEU A 24 -9.93 -13.64 8.88
C LEU A 24 -10.19 -12.51 9.88
N LEU A 25 -10.19 -11.25 9.44
CA LEU A 25 -10.51 -10.10 10.29
C LEU A 25 -12.01 -9.95 10.58
N ALA A 26 -12.88 -10.73 9.96
CA ALA A 26 -14.31 -10.72 10.29
C ALA A 26 -14.57 -11.23 11.72
N GLU A 27 -13.78 -12.19 12.18
CA GLU A 27 -13.81 -12.70 13.56
C GLU A 27 -12.54 -12.28 14.29
N ASP A 28 -12.61 -11.18 15.03
CA ASP A 28 -11.42 -10.57 15.62
C ASP A 28 -10.86 -11.40 16.79
N SER A 29 -9.67 -11.98 16.60
CA SER A 29 -8.91 -12.68 17.64
C SER A 29 -7.40 -12.55 17.37
N ASP A 30 -6.56 -12.69 18.39
CA ASP A 30 -5.11 -12.62 18.21
C ASP A 30 -4.57 -13.68 17.25
N ALA A 31 -5.18 -14.87 17.25
CA ALA A 31 -4.87 -15.93 16.31
C ALA A 31 -5.24 -15.52 14.88
N ASN A 32 -6.45 -15.01 14.66
CA ASN A 32 -6.91 -14.59 13.35
C ASN A 32 -6.12 -13.39 12.80
N ARG A 33 -5.78 -12.41 13.64
CA ARG A 33 -4.94 -11.27 13.23
C ARG A 33 -3.54 -11.73 12.81
N ARG A 34 -2.96 -12.71 13.52
CA ARG A 34 -1.67 -13.30 13.14
C ARG A 34 -1.78 -14.03 11.81
N LEU A 35 -2.78 -14.88 11.62
CA LEU A 35 -3.00 -15.61 10.37
C LEU A 35 -3.30 -14.65 9.21
N ALA A 36 -4.08 -13.60 9.44
CA ALA A 36 -4.36 -12.54 8.48
C ALA A 36 -3.08 -11.83 8.05
N MET A 37 -2.23 -11.41 8.99
CA MET A 37 -0.95 -10.77 8.69
C MET A 37 -0.06 -11.66 7.81
N ILE A 38 -0.04 -12.97 8.08
CA ILE A 38 0.74 -13.94 7.30
C ILE A 38 0.17 -14.11 5.90
N ALA A 39 -1.14 -14.28 5.79
CA ALA A 39 -1.80 -14.45 4.51
C ALA A 39 -1.64 -13.20 3.62
N ILE A 40 -1.82 -12.00 4.20
CA ILE A 40 -1.63 -10.73 3.49
C ILE A 40 -0.19 -10.60 2.99
N ASP A 41 0.80 -10.90 3.83
CA ASP A 41 2.21 -10.85 3.44
C ASP A 41 2.55 -11.81 2.30
N ASN A 42 2.07 -13.06 2.40
CA ASN A 42 2.24 -14.05 1.34
C ASN A 42 1.54 -13.62 0.05
N ALA A 43 0.39 -12.95 0.16
CA ALA A 43 -0.28 -12.40 -1.01
C ALA A 43 0.59 -11.32 -1.67
N VAL A 44 1.16 -10.40 -0.90
CA VAL A 44 2.07 -9.34 -1.41
C VAL A 44 3.29 -9.94 -2.10
N GLU A 45 3.96 -10.90 -1.48
CA GLU A 45 5.11 -11.61 -2.07
C GLU A 45 4.70 -12.26 -3.40
N LEU A 46 3.59 -13.01 -3.41
CA LEU A 46 3.09 -13.67 -4.62
C LEU A 46 2.66 -12.67 -5.71
N MET A 47 2.10 -11.51 -5.36
CA MET A 47 1.75 -10.45 -6.33
C MET A 47 3.00 -9.96 -7.07
N LEU A 48 4.05 -9.64 -6.31
CA LEU A 48 5.31 -9.13 -6.83
C LEU A 48 6.01 -10.19 -7.71
N GLU A 49 6.11 -11.43 -7.23
CA GLU A 49 6.69 -12.54 -7.99
C GLU A 49 5.93 -12.78 -9.29
N THR A 50 4.60 -12.93 -9.19
CA THR A 50 3.72 -13.14 -10.35
C THR A 50 3.95 -12.04 -11.38
N PHE A 51 3.94 -10.77 -10.96
CA PHE A 51 4.13 -9.64 -11.85
C PHE A 51 5.48 -9.66 -12.57
N ILE A 52 6.59 -9.96 -11.87
CA ILE A 52 7.92 -10.09 -12.48
C ILE A 52 7.99 -11.27 -13.45
N GLU A 53 7.36 -12.39 -13.11
CA GLU A 53 7.38 -13.61 -13.92
C GLU A 53 6.55 -13.48 -15.21
N LEU A 54 5.55 -12.60 -15.25
CA LEU A 54 4.71 -12.40 -16.41
C LEU A 54 5.52 -12.18 -17.71
N PRO A 55 5.00 -12.67 -18.86
CA PRO A 55 5.57 -12.36 -20.16
C PRO A 55 5.64 -10.85 -20.41
N LYS A 56 6.70 -10.40 -21.11
CA LYS A 56 6.87 -9.00 -21.55
C LYS A 56 5.61 -8.40 -22.20
N ARG A 57 4.83 -9.22 -22.89
CA ARG A 57 3.59 -8.82 -23.58
C ARG A 57 2.49 -8.34 -22.62
N ILE A 58 2.60 -8.71 -21.34
CA ILE A 58 1.62 -8.39 -20.28
C ILE A 58 2.19 -7.31 -19.37
N ASN A 59 3.38 -7.52 -18.78
CA ASN A 59 3.94 -6.58 -17.80
C ASN A 59 4.78 -5.45 -18.43
N GLY A 60 5.18 -5.57 -19.70
CA GLY A 60 6.04 -4.59 -20.39
C GLY A 60 7.54 -4.78 -20.16
N LEU A 61 7.93 -5.67 -19.24
CA LEU A 61 9.32 -5.78 -18.76
C LEU A 61 10.19 -6.61 -19.70
N SER A 62 11.41 -6.12 -19.97
CA SER A 62 12.40 -6.80 -20.81
C SER A 62 13.51 -7.44 -19.98
N LEU A 63 13.14 -8.39 -19.12
CA LEU A 63 14.08 -9.06 -18.20
C LEU A 63 14.54 -10.41 -18.76
N SER A 64 15.83 -10.71 -18.59
CA SER A 64 16.37 -12.04 -18.89
C SER A 64 15.87 -13.06 -17.85
N ARG A 65 15.84 -14.36 -18.20
CA ARG A 65 15.46 -15.41 -17.23
C ARG A 65 16.38 -15.42 -16.01
N LYS A 66 17.67 -15.16 -16.21
CA LYS A 66 18.66 -15.09 -15.12
C LYS A 66 18.32 -13.96 -14.16
N LEU A 67 18.07 -12.76 -14.70
CA LEU A 67 17.72 -11.58 -13.92
C LEU A 67 16.40 -11.77 -13.16
N LYS A 68 15.38 -12.38 -13.80
CA LYS A 68 14.13 -12.73 -13.10
C LYS A 68 14.40 -13.60 -11.87
N SER A 69 15.21 -14.65 -12.02
CA SER A 69 15.58 -15.54 -10.91
C SER A 69 16.41 -14.86 -9.82
N GLU A 70 17.22 -13.86 -10.17
CA GLU A 70 17.99 -13.06 -9.21
C GLU A 70 17.05 -12.16 -8.40
N ILE A 71 16.11 -11.48 -9.07
CA ILE A 71 15.07 -10.63 -8.45
C ILE A 71 14.17 -11.45 -7.52
N THR A 72 13.64 -12.59 -7.98
CA THR A 72 12.71 -13.43 -7.20
C THR A 72 13.42 -14.36 -6.20
N SER A 73 14.69 -14.11 -5.86
CA SER A 73 15.46 -15.02 -4.97
C SER A 73 15.11 -14.85 -3.49
N ASN A 74 14.69 -13.65 -3.10
CA ASN A 74 14.28 -13.29 -1.74
C ASN A 74 13.47 -11.99 -1.78
N PHE A 75 12.72 -11.72 -0.70
CA PHE A 75 11.82 -10.57 -0.64
C PHE A 75 12.50 -9.20 -0.81
N PRO A 76 13.64 -8.89 -0.15
CA PRO A 76 14.38 -7.66 -0.43
C PRO A 76 14.76 -7.48 -1.90
N SER A 77 15.36 -8.51 -2.52
CA SER A 77 15.72 -8.48 -3.95
C SER A 77 14.51 -8.34 -4.86
N LEU A 78 13.35 -8.85 -4.44
CA LEU A 78 12.10 -8.71 -5.17
C LEU A 78 11.57 -7.27 -5.14
N LEU A 79 11.62 -6.61 -3.98
CA LEU A 79 11.27 -5.19 -3.86
C LEU A 79 12.23 -4.32 -4.68
N ASP A 80 13.54 -4.53 -4.54
CA ASP A 80 14.56 -3.79 -5.30
C ASP A 80 14.34 -3.95 -6.82
N GLY A 81 14.09 -5.18 -7.28
CA GLY A 81 13.87 -5.44 -8.70
C GLY A 81 12.57 -4.85 -9.25
N VAL A 82 11.51 -4.78 -8.45
CA VAL A 82 10.26 -4.11 -8.83
C VAL A 82 10.45 -2.59 -8.83
N GLU A 83 11.17 -2.02 -7.87
CA GLU A 83 11.51 -0.60 -7.86
C GLU A 83 12.36 -0.20 -9.08
N GLU A 84 13.37 -1.00 -9.42
CA GLU A 84 14.29 -0.72 -10.52
C GLU A 84 13.61 -0.83 -11.89
N HIS A 85 12.75 -1.84 -12.08
CA HIS A 85 12.25 -2.20 -13.41
C HIS A 85 10.78 -1.87 -13.66
N ALA A 86 9.99 -1.60 -12.62
CA ALA A 86 8.55 -1.39 -12.71
C ALA A 86 8.06 -0.25 -11.81
N GLN A 87 8.88 0.78 -11.60
CA GLN A 87 8.56 1.94 -10.76
C GLN A 87 7.25 2.64 -11.15
N GLU A 88 6.88 2.59 -12.42
CA GLU A 88 5.63 3.13 -12.96
C GLU A 88 4.40 2.33 -12.49
N ARG A 89 4.58 1.05 -12.17
CA ARG A 89 3.52 0.12 -11.74
C ARG A 89 3.27 0.14 -10.24
N ILE A 90 4.17 0.69 -9.44
CA ILE A 90 4.03 0.79 -7.98
C ILE A 90 3.94 2.25 -7.55
N SER A 91 3.26 3.03 -8.39
CA SER A 91 3.34 4.46 -8.35
C SER A 91 2.66 5.04 -7.09
N GLY A 92 3.45 5.64 -6.19
CA GLY A 92 2.94 6.24 -4.96
C GLY A 92 2.78 5.25 -3.82
N LEU A 93 3.34 4.04 -3.94
CA LEU A 93 3.53 3.12 -2.83
C LEU A 93 4.92 3.32 -2.21
N ASP A 94 4.96 3.29 -0.89
CA ASP A 94 6.20 3.29 -0.11
C ASP A 94 6.63 1.84 0.12
N LEU A 95 7.57 1.33 -0.70
CA LEU A 95 8.07 -0.04 -0.58
C LEU A 95 8.76 -0.29 0.77
N GLY A 96 9.28 0.75 1.42
CA GLY A 96 9.83 0.64 2.77
C GLY A 96 8.79 0.23 3.81
N GLU A 97 7.51 0.59 3.61
CA GLU A 97 6.43 0.12 4.48
C GLU A 97 6.13 -1.35 4.26
N ILE A 98 6.10 -1.78 3.00
CA ILE A 98 5.91 -3.19 2.65
C ILE A 98 7.05 -4.02 3.25
N GLU A 99 8.29 -3.56 3.15
CA GLU A 99 9.45 -4.20 3.79
C GLU A 99 9.32 -4.24 5.32
N TRP A 100 8.87 -3.15 5.94
CA TRP A 100 8.65 -3.09 7.38
C TRP A 100 7.58 -4.10 7.85
N PHE A 101 6.48 -4.22 7.10
CA PHE A 101 5.40 -5.18 7.37
C PHE A 101 5.86 -6.63 7.18
N HIS A 102 6.66 -6.90 6.15
CA HIS A 102 7.30 -8.21 5.97
C HIS A 102 8.21 -8.57 7.15
N GLY A 103 9.02 -7.60 7.62
CA GLY A 103 9.82 -7.75 8.83
C GLY A 103 8.97 -8.00 10.10
N LEU A 104 7.81 -7.35 10.21
CA LEU A 104 6.85 -7.58 11.29
C LEU A 104 6.31 -9.01 11.26
N ARG A 105 5.93 -9.52 10.09
CA ARG A 105 5.52 -10.93 9.90
C ARG A 105 6.62 -11.89 10.35
N ASN A 106 7.87 -11.66 9.95
CA ASN A 106 8.99 -12.52 10.34
C ASN A 106 9.17 -12.58 11.86
N ARG A 107 8.96 -11.46 12.57
CA ARG A 107 9.00 -11.44 14.04
C ARG A 107 7.85 -12.24 14.69
N LEU A 108 6.66 -12.27 14.08
CA LEU A 108 5.53 -13.07 14.56
C LEU A 108 5.79 -14.58 14.47
N TYR A 109 6.58 -15.03 13.49
CA TYR A 109 6.97 -16.43 13.33
C TYR A 109 8.12 -16.86 14.23
N HIS A 110 9.12 -15.98 14.43
CA HIS A 110 10.37 -16.37 15.08
C HIS A 110 10.40 -16.14 16.61
N LYS A 111 9.37 -15.52 17.19
CA LYS A 111 9.23 -15.38 18.64
C LYS A 111 8.06 -16.23 19.12
N GLY A 112 8.33 -17.42 19.66
CA GLY A 112 7.36 -18.34 20.28
C GLY A 112 6.64 -17.81 21.54
N ASN A 113 6.64 -16.49 21.72
CA ASN A 113 6.23 -15.77 22.92
C ASN A 113 4.73 -15.43 22.91
N GLY A 114 4.00 -15.79 21.85
CA GLY A 114 2.61 -15.39 21.70
C GLY A 114 2.41 -13.91 21.35
N LEU A 115 3.37 -13.28 20.68
CA LEU A 115 3.26 -11.87 20.24
C LEU A 115 1.93 -11.62 19.51
N THR A 116 1.11 -10.77 20.10
CA THR A 116 -0.16 -10.35 19.51
C THR A 116 0.12 -9.20 18.55
N ILE A 117 -0.60 -9.16 17.43
CA ILE A 117 -0.55 -8.03 16.50
C ILE A 117 -1.86 -7.27 16.62
N GLU A 118 -1.75 -5.95 16.65
CA GLU A 118 -2.91 -5.08 16.70
C GLU A 118 -3.67 -5.18 15.38
N ARG A 119 -4.99 -5.34 15.45
CA ARG A 119 -5.89 -5.39 14.29
C ARG A 119 -5.55 -4.30 13.28
N ARG A 120 -5.38 -3.08 13.78
CA ARG A 120 -5.06 -1.86 13.03
C ARG A 120 -3.87 -2.02 12.08
N LYS A 121 -2.80 -2.70 12.51
CA LYS A 121 -1.59 -2.92 11.68
C LYS A 121 -1.89 -3.88 10.54
N VAL A 122 -2.72 -4.89 10.80
CA VAL A 122 -3.15 -5.85 9.78
C VAL A 122 -4.06 -5.16 8.75
N GLU A 123 -4.98 -4.31 9.20
CA GLU A 123 -5.86 -3.52 8.33
C GLU A 123 -5.08 -2.54 7.45
N VAL A 124 -4.10 -1.82 8.00
CA VAL A 124 -3.19 -0.97 7.22
C VAL A 124 -2.49 -1.78 6.14
N TYR A 125 -1.95 -2.95 6.50
CA TYR A 125 -1.23 -3.76 5.53
C TYR A 125 -2.15 -4.32 4.44
N ALA A 126 -3.40 -4.68 4.78
CA ALA A 126 -4.41 -5.08 3.82
C ALA A 126 -4.70 -3.98 2.79
N GLU A 127 -4.78 -2.71 3.20
CA GLU A 127 -5.00 -1.57 2.29
C GLU A 127 -3.79 -1.32 1.38
N LEU A 128 -2.57 -1.46 1.91
CA LEU A 128 -1.35 -1.40 1.10
C LEU A 128 -1.32 -2.53 0.07
N ALA A 129 -1.63 -3.77 0.49
CA ALA A 129 -1.69 -4.93 -0.39
C ALA A 129 -2.78 -4.80 -1.47
N LYS A 130 -3.95 -4.26 -1.12
CA LYS A 130 -5.02 -3.94 -2.05
C LYS A 130 -4.56 -2.94 -3.10
N THR A 131 -3.92 -1.86 -2.67
CA THR A 131 -3.40 -0.83 -3.58
C THR A 131 -2.33 -1.42 -4.49
N LEU A 132 -1.39 -2.21 -3.96
CA LEU A 132 -0.37 -2.90 -4.73
C LEU A 132 -0.99 -3.80 -5.80
N PHE A 133 -1.99 -4.60 -5.43
CA PHE A 133 -2.71 -5.47 -6.35
C PHE A 133 -3.30 -4.68 -7.52
N SER A 134 -4.04 -3.61 -7.23
CA SER A 134 -4.68 -2.79 -8.26
C SER A 134 -3.68 -2.13 -9.19
N GLN A 135 -2.51 -1.72 -8.68
CA GLN A 135 -1.50 -1.09 -9.53
C GLN A 135 -0.70 -2.08 -10.39
N LEU A 136 -0.35 -3.26 -9.85
CA LEU A 136 0.38 -4.29 -10.59
C LEU A 136 -0.47 -4.93 -11.70
N PHE A 137 -1.76 -5.19 -11.43
CA PHE A 137 -2.63 -5.93 -12.33
C PHE A 137 -3.67 -5.06 -13.06
N LEU A 138 -3.74 -3.76 -12.75
CA LEU A 138 -4.68 -2.80 -13.35
C LEU A 138 -6.15 -3.21 -13.18
N VAL A 139 -6.47 -3.92 -12.11
CA VAL A 139 -7.82 -4.37 -11.76
C VAL A 139 -8.07 -4.18 -10.28
N GLU A 140 -9.24 -3.68 -9.91
CA GLU A 140 -9.61 -3.56 -8.51
C GLU A 140 -9.96 -4.93 -7.93
N ILE A 141 -9.63 -5.14 -6.66
CA ILE A 141 -10.04 -6.32 -5.90
C ILE A 141 -11.15 -5.95 -4.92
N GLU A 142 -12.26 -6.69 -5.01
CA GLU A 142 -13.33 -6.65 -4.03
C GLU A 142 -12.92 -7.47 -2.80
N LEU A 143 -12.88 -6.79 -1.66
CA LEU A 143 -12.66 -7.37 -0.34
C LEU A 143 -13.97 -7.18 0.44
N ASP A 144 -14.46 -8.21 1.11
CA ASP A 144 -15.72 -8.14 1.85
C ASP A 144 -15.70 -6.96 2.85
N GLU A 145 -16.60 -5.99 2.64
CA GLU A 145 -16.67 -4.68 3.32
C GLU A 145 -17.02 -4.74 4.82
N LYS A 146 -17.06 -5.94 5.43
CA LYS A 146 -17.36 -6.10 6.86
C LYS A 146 -16.27 -5.54 7.78
N MET A 147 -15.17 -5.01 7.25
CA MET A 147 -14.31 -4.12 8.00
C MET A 147 -15.07 -2.82 8.24
N GLU A 148 -15.60 -2.62 9.46
CA GLU A 148 -15.81 -1.27 9.96
C GLU A 148 -14.44 -0.58 9.94
N MET A 149 -14.19 0.19 8.87
CA MET A 149 -12.95 0.92 8.72
C MET A 149 -12.89 1.95 9.84
N ASP A 150 -12.10 1.64 10.87
CA ASP A 150 -11.70 2.56 11.91
C ASP A 150 -11.20 3.87 11.27
N VAL A 151 -11.23 4.97 12.02
CA VAL A 151 -10.76 6.30 11.60
C VAL A 151 -9.37 6.22 10.98
N LEU A 152 -8.53 5.30 11.46
CA LEU A 152 -7.24 4.95 10.87
C LEU A 152 -7.34 4.40 9.45
N GLY A 153 -8.17 3.39 9.20
CA GLY A 153 -8.30 2.80 7.87
C GLY A 153 -8.75 3.84 6.85
N LYS A 154 -9.70 4.70 7.23
CA LYS A 154 -10.13 5.84 6.41
C LYS A 154 -9.01 6.86 6.17
N PHE A 155 -8.16 7.07 7.18
CA PHE A 155 -7.02 7.97 7.08
C PHE A 155 -5.97 7.43 6.11
N ILE A 156 -5.60 6.14 6.21
CA ILE A 156 -4.64 5.51 5.29
C ILE A 156 -5.18 5.50 3.86
N ALA A 157 -6.44 5.10 3.66
CA ALA A 157 -7.06 5.14 2.34
C ALA A 157 -7.07 6.57 1.74
N SER A 158 -7.37 7.58 2.56
CA SER A 158 -7.32 8.99 2.12
C SER A 158 -5.88 9.45 1.87
N TRP A 159 -4.90 8.95 2.63
CA TRP A 159 -3.48 9.26 2.45
C TRP A 159 -2.96 8.73 1.12
N THR A 160 -3.25 7.47 0.79
CA THR A 160 -2.90 6.87 -0.50
C THR A 160 -3.53 7.64 -1.67
N ARG A 161 -4.76 8.14 -1.52
CA ARG A 161 -5.38 9.03 -2.52
C ARG A 161 -4.64 10.36 -2.66
N LEU A 162 -4.19 10.94 -1.55
CA LEU A 162 -3.39 12.17 -1.57
C LEU A 162 -2.07 11.95 -2.32
N GLU A 163 -1.34 10.88 -2.02
CA GLU A 163 -0.06 10.53 -2.67
C GLU A 163 -0.23 10.36 -4.18
N ARG A 164 -1.29 9.63 -4.58
CA ARG A 164 -1.65 9.46 -6.00
C ARG A 164 -1.94 10.80 -6.68
N SER A 165 -2.66 11.69 -6.00
CA SER A 165 -3.04 13.00 -6.56
C SER A 165 -1.84 13.93 -6.70
N VAL A 166 -1.00 14.00 -5.66
CA VAL A 166 0.27 14.75 -5.69
C VAL A 166 1.14 14.27 -6.85
N ARG A 167 1.27 12.95 -7.04
CA ARG A 167 2.07 12.41 -8.12
C ARG A 167 1.52 12.72 -9.51
N LYS A 168 0.19 12.67 -9.69
CA LYS A 168 -0.45 13.08 -10.95
C LYS A 168 -0.18 14.55 -11.29
N LEU A 169 -0.14 15.41 -10.27
CA LEU A 169 0.15 16.84 -10.44
C LEU A 169 1.64 17.12 -10.69
N ASP A 170 2.53 16.33 -10.10
CA ASP A 170 3.99 16.49 -10.21
C ASP A 170 4.47 16.30 -11.66
N ASN A 171 3.76 15.45 -12.42
CA ASN A 171 3.94 15.23 -13.86
C ASN A 171 5.40 14.95 -14.30
N GLU A 172 6.25 14.52 -13.37
CA GLU A 172 7.62 14.10 -13.64
C GLU A 172 7.67 12.62 -14.06
N ASP A 173 8.50 12.32 -15.05
CA ASP A 173 8.74 10.96 -15.56
C ASP A 173 9.39 10.02 -14.52
N ARG A 174 9.89 10.54 -13.40
CA ARG A 174 10.53 9.74 -12.34
C ARG A 174 9.76 9.87 -11.04
N ALA A 175 9.53 8.72 -10.37
CA ALA A 175 8.96 8.76 -9.03
C ALA A 175 9.96 9.43 -8.08
N GLN A 176 9.52 10.48 -7.41
CA GLN A 176 10.27 11.11 -6.34
C GLN A 176 9.58 10.87 -5.00
N PRO A 177 10.33 10.94 -3.87
CA PRO A 177 9.73 10.92 -2.55
C PRO A 177 8.62 11.96 -2.41
N PHE A 178 7.54 11.63 -1.70
CA PHE A 178 6.37 12.48 -1.53
C PHE A 178 6.70 13.94 -1.12
N SER A 179 7.71 14.12 -0.26
CA SER A 179 8.16 15.47 0.14
C SER A 179 8.78 16.29 -0.98
N ASN A 180 9.46 15.62 -1.92
CA ASN A 180 10.09 16.28 -3.06
C ASN A 180 9.01 16.73 -4.04
N SER A 181 8.05 15.83 -4.37
CA SER A 181 6.89 16.16 -5.19
C SER A 181 6.10 17.33 -4.59
N LEU A 182 5.81 17.32 -3.28
CA LEU A 182 5.15 18.45 -2.63
C LEU A 182 5.96 19.75 -2.72
N SER A 183 7.28 19.68 -2.58
CA SER A 183 8.15 20.86 -2.67
C SER A 183 8.18 21.43 -4.09
N PHE A 184 8.19 20.55 -5.10
CA PHE A 184 8.08 20.93 -6.50
C PHE A 184 6.74 21.60 -6.79
N LEU A 185 5.62 20.97 -6.42
CA LEU A 185 4.27 21.52 -6.61
C LEU A 185 4.07 22.89 -5.96
N LYS A 186 4.71 23.10 -4.80
CA LYS A 186 4.73 24.39 -4.11
C LYS A 186 5.53 25.42 -4.92
N TYR A 187 6.73 25.05 -5.37
CA TYR A 187 7.62 25.94 -6.14
C TYR A 187 7.00 26.33 -7.48
N SER A 188 6.35 25.39 -8.17
CA SER A 188 5.61 25.60 -9.42
C SER A 188 4.26 26.31 -9.22
N LYS A 189 3.88 26.62 -7.97
CA LYS A 189 2.64 27.31 -7.58
C LYS A 189 1.36 26.56 -7.96
N VAL A 190 1.46 25.25 -8.20
CA VAL A 190 0.29 24.38 -8.41
C VAL A 190 -0.52 24.28 -7.11
N ILE A 191 0.18 24.24 -5.97
CA ILE A 191 -0.43 24.20 -4.63
C ILE A 191 -0.05 25.43 -3.81
N SER A 192 -0.94 25.83 -2.90
CA SER A 192 -0.72 26.91 -1.95
C SER A 192 0.21 26.51 -0.81
N GLN A 193 0.82 27.52 -0.16
CA GLN A 193 1.60 27.33 1.08
C GLN A 193 0.78 26.60 2.16
N LYS A 194 -0.51 26.94 2.30
CA LYS A 194 -1.43 26.29 3.25
C LYS A 194 -1.58 24.79 2.98
N GLN A 195 -1.74 24.41 1.71
CA GLN A 195 -1.86 23.01 1.30
C GLN A 195 -0.56 22.22 1.55
N PHE A 196 0.59 22.83 1.24
CA PHE A 196 1.90 22.25 1.53
C PHE A 196 2.11 21.99 3.03
N ASP A 197 1.85 22.99 3.88
CA ASP A 197 2.02 22.86 5.33
C ASP A 197 1.07 21.82 5.93
N THR A 198 -0.17 21.76 5.41
CA THR A 198 -1.17 20.75 5.80
C THR A 198 -0.71 19.35 5.44
N ALA A 199 -0.21 19.14 4.21
CA ALA A 199 0.29 17.84 3.75
C ALA A 199 1.48 17.35 4.59
N LEU A 200 2.44 18.23 4.90
CA LEU A 200 3.60 17.87 5.74
C LEU A 200 3.19 17.49 7.17
N ARG A 201 2.25 18.23 7.77
CA ARG A 201 1.74 17.91 9.11
C ARG A 201 1.02 16.56 9.12
N LEU A 202 0.16 16.31 8.13
CA LEU A 202 -0.56 15.02 8.01
C LEU A 202 0.41 13.86 7.74
N ARG A 203 1.50 14.09 7.02
CA ARG A 203 2.58 13.10 6.86
C ARG A 203 3.20 12.71 8.21
N ASN A 204 3.42 13.68 9.09
CA ASN A 204 3.97 13.39 10.41
C ASN A 204 2.99 12.56 11.25
N VAL A 205 1.69 12.87 11.18
CA VAL A 205 0.63 12.05 11.80
C VAL A 205 0.66 10.62 11.25
N ARG A 206 0.77 10.44 9.92
CA ARG A 206 0.94 9.13 9.27
C ARG A 206 2.16 8.39 9.82
N ASN A 207 3.31 9.03 9.88
CA ASN A 207 4.55 8.42 10.35
C ASN A 207 4.50 8.01 11.82
N GLU A 208 3.89 8.83 12.69
CA GLU A 208 3.70 8.50 14.11
C GLU A 208 2.78 7.28 14.28
N VAL A 209 1.77 7.16 13.43
CA VAL A 209 0.82 6.04 13.49
C VAL A 209 1.44 4.74 12.99
N LEU A 210 2.26 4.81 11.95
CA LEU A 210 2.84 3.62 11.30
C LEU A 210 4.13 3.14 11.97
N HIS A 211 4.92 4.07 12.52
CA HIS A 211 6.22 3.76 13.12
C HIS A 211 6.33 4.10 14.61
N GLY A 212 5.31 4.72 15.20
CA GLY A 212 5.33 5.12 16.61
C GLY A 212 5.17 3.95 17.59
N PRO A 213 5.51 4.16 18.88
CA PRO A 213 5.29 3.20 19.95
C PRO A 213 3.80 2.82 20.13
N GLU A 214 3.53 1.65 20.71
CA GLU A 214 2.18 1.04 20.83
C GLU A 214 1.11 1.96 21.47
N GLU A 215 1.52 2.95 22.26
CA GLU A 215 0.68 3.92 22.99
C GLU A 215 0.29 5.19 22.20
N TYR A 216 0.68 5.33 20.94
CA TYR A 216 0.47 6.55 20.14
C TYR A 216 -0.82 6.67 19.28
N PRO A 217 -1.89 5.85 19.38
CA PRO A 217 -3.04 5.97 18.48
C PRO A 217 -3.98 7.15 18.78
N LYS A 218 -3.49 8.25 19.38
CA LYS A 218 -4.24 9.50 19.58
C LYS A 218 -3.99 10.55 18.49
N ALA A 219 -3.06 10.33 17.57
CA ALA A 219 -2.69 11.31 16.55
C ALA A 219 -3.74 11.40 15.42
N ILE A 220 -4.38 10.28 15.05
CA ILE A 220 -5.49 10.29 14.07
C ILE A 220 -6.78 10.63 14.81
N THR A 221 -7.11 11.91 14.74
CA THR A 221 -8.40 12.42 15.18
C THR A 221 -9.37 12.46 14.00
N PRO A 222 -10.69 12.42 14.23
CA PRO A 222 -11.67 12.70 13.18
C PRO A 222 -11.41 14.02 12.45
N GLN A 223 -10.79 14.99 13.15
CA GLN A 223 -10.36 16.25 12.56
C GLN A 223 -9.19 16.07 11.57
N ALA A 224 -8.17 15.28 11.92
CA ALA A 224 -7.07 14.97 11.00
C ALA A 224 -7.56 14.21 9.75
N LEU A 225 -8.51 13.28 9.93
CA LEU A 225 -9.16 12.60 8.81
C LEU A 225 -9.91 13.59 7.92
N LYS A 226 -10.72 14.48 8.50
CA LYS A 226 -11.46 15.49 7.76
C LYS A 226 -10.53 16.41 6.97
N GLU A 227 -9.46 16.90 7.60
CA GLU A 227 -8.47 17.75 6.94
C GLU A 227 -7.76 17.05 5.79
N LEU A 228 -7.45 15.75 5.94
CA LEU A 228 -6.88 14.94 4.88
C LEU A 228 -7.86 14.77 3.73
N SER A 229 -9.12 14.44 4.00
CA SER A 229 -10.15 14.31 2.97
C SER A 229 -10.36 15.63 2.20
N GLU A 230 -10.44 16.77 2.89
CA GLU A 230 -10.55 18.09 2.27
C GLU A 230 -9.31 18.41 1.40
N LEU A 231 -8.11 18.03 1.85
CA LEU A 231 -6.90 18.22 1.06
C LEU A 231 -6.90 17.34 -0.19
N VAL A 232 -7.33 16.08 -0.09
CA VAL A 232 -7.45 15.16 -1.23
C VAL A 232 -8.39 15.75 -2.28
N GLU A 233 -9.60 16.18 -1.88
CA GLU A 233 -10.58 16.78 -2.80
C GLU A 233 -10.00 18.01 -3.52
N GLN A 234 -9.26 18.85 -2.79
CA GLN A 234 -8.59 20.01 -3.39
C GLN A 234 -7.53 19.60 -4.41
N MET A 235 -6.74 18.56 -4.15
CA MET A 235 -5.70 18.08 -5.07
C MET A 235 -6.30 17.40 -6.30
N GLU A 236 -7.33 16.56 -6.11
CA GLU A 236 -8.05 15.91 -7.20
C GLU A 236 -8.72 16.96 -8.11
N GLY A 237 -9.31 18.02 -7.55
CA GLY A 237 -9.89 19.13 -8.32
C GLY A 237 -8.89 20.00 -9.08
N LEU A 238 -7.58 19.87 -8.83
CA LEU A 238 -6.52 20.49 -9.64
C LEU A 238 -6.15 19.63 -10.85
N ILE A 239 -6.42 18.33 -10.82
CA ILE A 239 -6.12 17.39 -11.91
C ILE A 239 -7.20 17.48 -13.01
N GLU A 240 -8.44 17.79 -12.63
CA GLU A 240 -9.59 17.89 -13.55
C GLU A 240 -9.65 19.23 -14.33
N LYS A 241 -8.71 20.14 -14.11
CA LYS A 241 -8.62 21.46 -14.79
C LYS A 241 -7.53 21.49 -15.84
#